data_AF-A0A534BYM0-F1
#
_entry.id   AF-A0A534BYM0-F1
#
_cell.length_a   1.000
_cell.length_b   1.000
_cell.length_c   1.000
_cell.angle_alpha   90.00
_cell.angle_beta   90.00
_cell.angle_gamma   90.00
#
_symmetry.space_group_name_H-M   'P 1'
#
loop_
_entity.id
_entity.type
_entity.pdbx_description
1 polymer ?
#
loop_
_entity_poly.entity_id
_entity_poly.type
_entity_poly.pdbx_seq_one_letter_code
_entity_poly.pdbx_strand_id
1 'polypeptide(L)' 'MIDPAGEPFDPERHEAVMAEESATAEPGSVLRVVQPGYELNGRLLRPARVIVAREPAPKA' A
#
# COMPACT_ATOMS: atom_id res chain seq x y z
N MET A 1 14.91 2.33 -2.80
CA MET A 1 13.70 3.09 -2.42
C MET A 1 12.51 2.21 -2.77
N ILE A 2 11.54 2.08 -1.88
CA ILE A 2 10.34 1.26 -2.07
C ILE A 2 9.17 2.21 -2.29
N ASP A 3 8.61 2.22 -3.51
CA ASP A 3 7.46 3.04 -3.92
C ASP A 3 6.45 2.14 -4.67
N PRO A 4 5.58 1.42 -3.93
CA PRO A 4 4.69 0.41 -4.50
C PRO A 4 3.36 0.99 -4.98
N ALA A 5 3.31 2.25 -5.42
CA ALA A 5 2.06 2.86 -5.88
C ALA A 5 1.46 2.06 -7.06
N GLY A 6 0.24 1.54 -6.88
CA GLY A 6 -0.45 0.70 -7.86
C GLY A 6 -0.07 -0.79 -7.82
N GLU A 7 0.88 -1.20 -6.97
CA GLU A 7 1.23 -2.60 -6.78
C GLU A 7 0.35 -3.27 -5.70
N PRO A 8 0.27 -4.61 -5.67
CA PRO A 8 -0.37 -5.34 -4.59
C PRO A 8 0.26 -4.99 -3.23
N PHE A 9 -0.58 -4.93 -2.19
CA PHE A 9 -0.08 -4.76 -0.83
C PHE A 9 0.72 -5.99 -0.39
N ASP A 10 1.94 -5.77 0.11
CA ASP A 10 2.85 -6.79 0.61
C ASP A 10 3.15 -6.46 2.09
N PRO A 11 2.60 -7.21 3.06
CA PRO A 11 2.81 -6.94 4.47
C PRO A 11 4.27 -7.13 4.93
N GLU A 12 5.13 -7.81 4.17
CA GLU A 12 6.55 -7.95 4.51
C GLU A 12 7.32 -6.65 4.22
N ARG A 13 6.88 -5.86 3.24
CA ARG A 13 7.58 -4.66 2.76
C ARG A 13 6.79 -3.36 2.96
N HIS A 14 5.49 -3.45 3.15
CA HIS A 14 4.55 -2.34 3.21
C HIS A 14 3.81 -2.33 4.55
N GLU A 15 3.63 -1.13 5.09
CA GLU A 15 2.86 -0.87 6.29
C GLU A 15 1.60 -0.09 5.90
N ALA A 16 0.45 -0.76 5.92
CA ALA A 16 -0.83 -0.12 5.63
C ALA A 16 -1.24 0.79 6.79
N VAL A 17 -1.17 2.10 6.59
CA VAL A 17 -1.57 3.08 7.61
C VAL A 17 -3.05 3.44 7.55
N MET A 18 -3.68 3.21 6.39
CA MET A 18 -5.08 3.50 6.15
C MET A 18 -5.59 2.66 4.98
N ALA A 19 -6.89 2.38 4.96
CA ALA A 19 -7.58 1.79 3.82
C ALA A 19 -8.65 2.77 3.31
N GLU A 20 -8.69 3.01 2.00
CA GLU A 20 -9.63 3.93 1.36
C GLU A 20 -10.43 3.24 0.27
N GLU A 21 -11.71 3.59 0.15
CA GLU A 21 -12.60 3.00 -0.86
C GLU A 21 -12.16 3.46 -2.24
N SER A 22 -11.92 2.49 -3.13
CA SER A 22 -11.60 2.79 -4.51
C SER A 22 -12.55 2.07 -5.44
N ALA A 23 -13.16 2.83 -6.34
CA ALA A 23 -13.95 2.26 -7.43
C ALA A 23 -13.07 1.85 -8.63
N THR A 24 -11.80 2.26 -8.63
CA THR A 24 -10.89 2.11 -9.78
C THR A 24 -9.71 1.18 -9.51
N ALA A 25 -9.28 1.05 -8.26
CA ALA A 25 -8.17 0.18 -7.88
C ALA A 25 -8.67 -1.14 -7.30
N GLU A 26 -7.94 -2.22 -7.58
CA GLU A 26 -8.29 -3.54 -7.05
C GLU A 26 -8.20 -3.56 -5.52
N PRO A 27 -9.15 -4.21 -4.82
CA PRO A 27 -9.08 -4.37 -3.38
C PRO A 27 -7.76 -5.02 -2.94
N GLY A 28 -7.11 -4.45 -1.94
CA GLY A 28 -5.80 -4.92 -1.47
C GLY A 28 -4.61 -4.44 -2.30
N SER A 29 -4.80 -3.57 -3.29
CA SER A 29 -3.70 -2.84 -3.94
C SER A 29 -3.31 -1.58 -3.18
N VAL A 30 -2.08 -1.10 -3.38
CA VAL A 30 -1.62 0.18 -2.83
C VAL A 30 -2.16 1.32 -3.68
N LEU A 31 -3.02 2.16 -3.09
CA LEU A 31 -3.53 3.37 -3.73
C LEU A 31 -2.48 4.47 -3.81
N ARG A 32 -1.76 4.69 -2.70
CA ARG A 32 -0.77 5.75 -2.59
C ARG A 32 0.25 5.47 -1.52
N VAL A 33 1.44 5.97 -1.75
CA VAL A 33 2.57 5.91 -0.81
C VAL A 33 2.57 7.21 -0.01
N VAL A 34 2.37 7.10 1.30
CA VAL A 34 2.45 8.22 2.24
C VAL A 34 3.91 8.52 2.55
N GLN A 35 4.71 7.45 2.69
CA GLN A 35 6.14 7.57 2.95
C GLN A 35 6.87 6.41 2.26
N PRO A 36 7.88 6.69 1.41
CA PRO A 36 8.63 5.64 0.74
C PRO A 36 9.39 4.79 1.76
N GLY A 37 9.42 3.49 1.51
CA GLY A 37 10.22 2.53 2.26
C GLY A 37 11.67 2.55 1.82
N TYR A 38 12.53 1.95 2.63
CA TYR A 38 13.95 1.84 2.32
C TYR A 38 14.44 0.42 2.55
N GLU A 39 15.19 -0.05 1.58
CA GLU A 39 15.90 -1.33 1.59
C GLU A 39 17.36 -1.05 1.25
N LEU A 40 18.28 -1.74 1.94
CA LEU A 40 19.70 -1.67 1.68
C LEU A 40 20.23 -3.09 1.52
N ASN A 41 20.75 -3.41 0.34
CA ASN A 41 21.32 -4.73 0.02
C ASN A 41 20.37 -5.90 0.34
N GLY A 42 19.09 -5.81 -0.04
CA GLY A 42 18.11 -6.87 0.24
C GLY A 42 17.54 -6.83 1.66
N ARG A 43 18.09 -6.00 2.56
CA ARG A 43 17.62 -5.87 3.93
C ARG A 43 16.66 -4.70 4.06
N LEU A 44 15.42 -5.00 4.45
CA LEU A 44 14.42 -3.99 4.75
C LEU A 44 14.89 -3.16 5.96
N LEU A 45 15.11 -1.87 5.75
CA LEU A 45 15.46 -0.93 6.82
C LEU A 45 14.20 -0.31 7.43
N ARG A 46 13.23 0.01 6.57
CA ARG A 46 11.92 0.52 6.97
C ARG A 46 10.89 0.18 5.90
N PRO A 47 9.71 -0.34 6.28
CA PRO A 47 8.62 -0.55 5.32
C PRO A 47 8.14 0.77 4.71
N ALA A 48 7.54 0.67 3.53
CA ALA A 48 6.84 1.79 2.91
C ALA A 48 5.48 1.99 3.59
N ARG A 49 5.16 3.21 4.02
CA ARG A 49 3.85 3.50 4.60
C ARG A 49 2.88 3.82 3.48
N VAL A 50 1.82 3.04 3.38
CA VAL A 50 0.92 3.05 2.23
C VAL A 50 -0.54 3.14 2.64
N ILE A 51 -1.36 3.66 1.73
CA ILE A 51 -2.82 3.57 1.81
C ILE A 51 -3.24 2.49 0.84
N VAL A 52 -4.02 1.52 1.31
CA VAL A 52 -4.51 0.41 0.50
C VAL A 52 -5.94 0.64 0.03
N ALA A 53 -6.27 0.11 -1.13
CA ALA A 53 -7.64 0.08 -1.63
C ALA A 53 -8.46 -0.92 -0.84
N ARG A 54 -9.64 -0.50 -0.37
CA ARG A 54 -10.70 -1.41 0.10
C ARG A 54 -11.86 -1.39 -0.89
N GLU A 55 -12.60 -2.50 -0.92
CA GLU A 55 -13.87 -2.54 -1.64
C GLU A 55 -14.78 -1.40 -1.14
N PRO A 56 -15.40 -0.63 -2.05
CA PRO A 56 -16.42 0.33 -1.65
C PRO A 56 -17.57 -0.43 -1.00
N ALA A 57 -18.00 0.00 0.18
CA ALA A 57 -19.12 -0.62 0.86
C ALA A 57 -20.36 -0.53 -0.05
N PRO A 58 -21.15 -1.61 -0.18
CA PRO A 58 -22.37 -1.56 -0.97
C PRO A 58 -23.29 -0.49 -0.37
N LYS A 59 -23.53 0.58 -1.12
CA LYS A 59 -24.47 1.62 -0.73
C LYS A 59 -25.88 1.03 -0.84
N ALA A 60 -26.46 0.69 0.32
CA ALA A 60 -27.83 0.20 0.47
C ALA A 60 -28.86 1.26 0.06
#